data_AF-A0A4P8HR45-F1
#
_entry.id   AF-A0A4P8HR45-F1
#
_cell.length_a   1.000
_cell.length_b   1.000
_cell.length_c   1.000
_cell.angle_alpha   90.00
_cell.angle_beta   90.00
_cell.angle_gamma   90.00
#
_symmetry.space_group_name_H-M   'P 1'
#
loop_
_entity.id
_entity.type
_entity.pdbx_description
1 polymer ?
#
loop_
_entity_poly.entity_id
_entity_poly.type
_entity_poly.pdbx_seq_one_letter_code
_entity_poly.pdbx_strand_id
1 'polypeptide(L)'
;MSDQHDLPSKPSRRRLFGAAAAAGAVGILPASTPSAAPKPRQAGGSLDAKLKAHVKNVVVIYLENRSFNNLFAGFPGEASPLADVPAERYVQRDYDGSVLPELPKVWGGTLAAPQELAGKRYELKEDDVKGLPNAPYALKDAGGKPLPEALITRDLQHRFYQNQMQINGGRNDGFVAWTDAGGLVMGHYAQTSTNLGLWQVARDYTLCDNFFMAAFGGSYLNHQFLIAGRTPEYFHAKDTKASKKICVTADGPTGARLALAPDSPKSALDGKPKFVNDGAITPDGYAVNTMATPYQPSWVRPPLDGDPMLADPDDAGVLPPQTYDTIGDLLSRKGVSWAWYGGAWQAALDELGGGSKPNFQSHHQPFNYFRSFAPGTAAREKHLRDGGLGDSPISNRFLADVVAGKLPAVSFYKPQGNLNLHAGYSDIESGDQHIVNVLAHLKASPQWNDMVVVVTFDENGGWWDHVAPPKGDRWGPGSRVPAIIVSPFAKRGSVDHNFYDTTSILRFITRRFDLPLLDGLARRNQAFAERGAQPPGDLTAALAFR
;
A
#
# COMPACT_ATOMS: atom_id res chain seq x y z
N MET A 1 32.38 -35.75 -55.96
CA MET A 1 32.82 -34.35 -56.06
C MET A 1 32.33 -33.67 -54.79
N SER A 2 32.96 -33.94 -53.63
CA SER A 2 34.17 -33.27 -53.09
C SER A 2 33.87 -31.79 -52.77
N ASP A 3 33.97 -31.26 -51.54
CA ASP A 3 34.35 -31.72 -50.19
C ASP A 3 33.71 -30.72 -49.20
N GLN A 4 33.07 -31.09 -48.07
CA GLN A 4 33.61 -31.40 -46.72
C GLN A 4 34.62 -30.36 -46.18
N HIS A 5 34.51 -29.84 -44.95
CA HIS A 5 34.41 -30.51 -43.64
C HIS A 5 33.46 -29.79 -42.67
N ASP A 6 32.59 -30.41 -41.85
CA ASP A 6 32.70 -31.49 -40.84
C ASP A 6 33.49 -31.15 -39.54
N LEU A 7 32.75 -30.69 -38.51
CA LEU A 7 32.56 -31.30 -37.15
C LEU A 7 33.80 -31.54 -36.22
N PRO A 8 33.71 -32.05 -34.95
CA PRO A 8 32.60 -32.27 -33.99
C PRO A 8 32.92 -32.03 -32.45
N SER A 9 31.89 -32.29 -31.62
CA SER A 9 31.89 -33.09 -30.35
C SER A 9 32.47 -32.58 -29.01
N LYS A 10 31.53 -32.33 -28.08
CA LYS A 10 31.42 -32.83 -26.67
C LYS A 10 32.16 -34.17 -26.38
N PRO A 11 32.21 -34.70 -25.13
CA PRO A 11 32.20 -34.11 -23.77
C PRO A 11 33.19 -34.80 -22.79
N SER A 12 33.14 -34.36 -21.54
CA SER A 12 33.29 -35.20 -20.32
C SER A 12 34.70 -35.67 -19.93
N ARG A 13 35.11 -35.39 -18.69
CA ARG A 13 34.80 -36.20 -17.50
C ARG A 13 35.44 -35.57 -16.26
N ARG A 14 34.60 -35.48 -15.22
CA ARG A 14 34.98 -35.39 -13.81
C ARG A 14 36.00 -36.50 -13.49
N ARG A 15 36.96 -36.22 -12.61
CA ARG A 15 36.89 -36.62 -11.19
C ARG A 15 38.23 -36.41 -10.45
N LEU A 16 38.04 -36.07 -9.17
CA LEU A 16 38.77 -36.53 -7.98
C LEU A 16 40.13 -35.90 -7.62
N PHE A 17 40.02 -35.02 -6.61
CA PHE A 17 40.81 -34.91 -5.38
C PHE A 17 42.05 -35.78 -5.20
N GLY A 18 43.13 -35.13 -4.76
CA GLY A 18 44.23 -35.75 -4.03
C GLY A 18 45.19 -34.70 -3.51
N ALA A 19 45.05 -34.30 -2.26
CA ALA A 19 46.04 -33.52 -1.54
C ALA A 19 47.14 -34.43 -0.99
N ALA A 20 48.42 -34.03 -1.10
CA ALA A 20 49.43 -34.24 -0.05
C ALA A 20 50.74 -33.50 -0.39
N ALA A 21 51.25 -32.84 0.66
CA ALA A 21 52.58 -32.27 0.92
C ALA A 21 53.74 -33.28 0.67
N ALA A 22 55.03 -32.97 0.60
CA ALA A 22 55.90 -31.79 0.66
C ALA A 22 57.32 -32.26 0.25
N ALA A 23 58.18 -31.37 -0.24
CA ALA A 23 59.64 -31.38 0.02
C ALA A 23 60.27 -30.12 -0.60
N GLY A 24 61.10 -29.44 0.17
CA GLY A 24 61.65 -28.13 -0.16
C GLY A 24 62.84 -28.16 -1.12
N ALA A 25 63.05 -27.02 -1.77
CA ALA A 25 64.32 -26.59 -2.30
C ALA A 25 64.39 -25.06 -2.14
N VAL A 26 65.36 -24.61 -1.36
CA VAL A 26 65.71 -23.19 -1.17
C VAL A 26 66.31 -22.69 -2.48
N GLY A 27 65.60 -21.77 -3.13
CA GLY A 27 66.09 -21.02 -4.29
C GLY A 27 66.01 -19.53 -3.99
N ILE A 28 67.17 -18.89 -3.85
CA ILE A 28 67.30 -17.44 -3.74
C ILE A 28 67.08 -16.85 -5.13
N LEU A 29 66.03 -16.02 -5.28
CA LEU A 29 65.80 -15.19 -6.46
C LEU A 29 65.42 -13.75 -6.04
N PRO A 30 65.80 -12.75 -6.83
CA PRO A 30 65.92 -11.36 -6.39
C PRO A 30 64.56 -10.66 -6.27
N ALA A 31 64.49 -9.70 -5.35
CA ALA A 31 63.30 -8.88 -5.11
C ALA A 31 62.93 -8.06 -6.35
N SER A 32 61.93 -8.52 -7.10
CA SER A 32 61.18 -7.70 -8.03
C SER A 32 60.19 -6.85 -7.24
N THR A 33 60.35 -5.53 -7.30
CA THR A 33 59.38 -4.57 -6.77
C THR A 33 58.01 -4.79 -7.43
N PRO A 34 56.91 -4.91 -6.67
CA PRO A 34 55.60 -5.02 -7.29
C PRO A 34 55.24 -3.67 -7.91
N SER A 35 55.06 -3.66 -9.24
CA SER A 35 54.36 -2.58 -9.94
C SER A 35 53.01 -2.37 -9.27
N ALA A 36 52.76 -1.16 -8.76
CA ALA A 36 51.51 -0.82 -8.10
C ALA A 36 50.33 -1.14 -9.03
N ALA A 37 49.45 -2.03 -8.58
CA ALA A 37 48.16 -2.24 -9.22
C ALA A 37 47.43 -0.88 -9.30
N PRO A 38 46.74 -0.56 -10.42
CA PRO A 38 45.94 0.65 -10.48
C PRO A 38 44.94 0.62 -9.33
N LYS A 39 45.01 1.59 -8.41
CA LYS A 39 43.98 1.74 -7.39
C LYS A 39 42.63 1.85 -8.10
N PRO A 40 41.58 1.13 -7.65
CA PRO A 40 40.25 1.38 -8.16
C PRO A 40 39.94 2.85 -7.89
N ARG A 41 39.62 3.57 -8.96
CA ARG A 41 39.19 4.96 -8.89
C ARG A 41 37.89 4.95 -8.07
N GLN A 42 37.95 5.39 -6.80
CA GLN A 42 36.75 5.61 -5.99
C GLN A 42 35.94 6.73 -6.64
N ALA A 43 34.97 6.36 -7.47
CA ALA A 43 33.97 7.29 -7.97
C ALA A 43 32.91 7.52 -6.88
N GLY A 44 33.12 8.60 -6.10
CA GLY A 44 32.08 9.47 -5.55
C GLY A 44 31.33 9.01 -4.29
N GLY A 45 31.46 9.79 -3.20
CA GLY A 45 30.50 10.03 -2.09
C GLY A 45 29.80 8.87 -1.36
N SER A 46 29.44 9.06 -0.08
CA SER A 46 28.48 8.15 0.57
C SER A 46 27.12 8.20 -0.15
N LEU A 47 26.30 7.15 -0.02
CA LEU A 47 24.94 7.12 -0.57
C LEU A 47 24.13 8.36 -0.16
N ASP A 48 24.30 8.83 1.08
CA ASP A 48 23.64 10.03 1.60
C ASP A 48 24.07 11.29 0.85
N ALA A 49 25.36 11.41 0.54
CA ALA A 49 25.86 12.52 -0.25
C ALA A 49 25.25 12.50 -1.67
N LYS A 50 25.13 11.31 -2.28
CA LYS A 50 24.49 11.16 -3.60
C LYS A 50 23.00 11.50 -3.56
N LEU A 51 22.26 10.99 -2.58
CA LEU A 51 20.84 11.31 -2.38
C LEU A 51 20.62 12.82 -2.26
N LYS A 52 21.42 13.50 -1.40
CA LYS A 52 21.33 14.95 -1.20
C LYS A 52 21.70 15.73 -2.45
N ALA A 53 22.71 15.26 -3.19
CA ALA A 53 23.15 15.90 -4.42
C ALA A 53 22.07 15.83 -5.52
N HIS A 54 21.42 14.67 -5.68
CA HIS A 54 20.63 14.34 -6.87
C HIS A 54 19.11 14.34 -6.69
N VAL A 55 18.56 14.07 -5.50
CA VAL A 55 17.10 13.95 -5.34
C VAL A 55 16.56 15.24 -4.75
N LYS A 56 16.01 16.20 -5.50
CA LYS A 56 15.44 17.44 -4.93
C LYS A 56 13.94 17.35 -4.66
N ASN A 57 13.24 16.48 -5.39
CA ASN A 57 11.80 16.31 -5.28
C ASN A 57 11.46 14.84 -4.97
N VAL A 58 10.62 14.64 -3.96
CA VAL A 58 9.99 13.36 -3.64
C VAL A 58 8.50 13.51 -3.84
N VAL A 59 7.93 12.68 -4.70
CA VAL A 59 6.49 12.63 -4.96
C VAL A 59 5.95 11.28 -4.51
N VAL A 60 4.91 11.28 -3.69
CA VAL A 60 4.24 10.07 -3.22
C VAL A 60 2.83 10.06 -3.78
N ILE A 61 2.55 9.13 -4.70
CA ILE A 61 1.22 8.88 -5.24
C ILE A 61 0.64 7.70 -4.47
N TYR A 62 -0.46 7.94 -3.76
CA TYR A 62 -1.02 6.97 -2.81
C TYR A 62 -2.43 6.54 -3.24
N LEU A 63 -2.57 5.33 -3.78
CA LEU A 63 -3.80 4.78 -4.36
C LEU A 63 -4.65 4.03 -3.34
N GLU A 64 -5.81 3.52 -3.77
CA GLU A 64 -6.77 2.72 -3.02
C GLU A 64 -7.02 1.37 -3.72
N ASN A 65 -7.71 0.47 -3.05
CA ASN A 65 -6.97 -0.53 -2.27
C ASN A 65 -6.91 -1.84 -3.05
N ARG A 66 -5.70 -2.39 -3.18
CA ARG A 66 -5.43 -3.55 -4.04
C ARG A 66 -4.26 -4.35 -3.48
N SER A 67 -4.47 -5.65 -3.27
CA SER A 67 -3.37 -6.56 -2.95
C SER A 67 -2.43 -6.71 -4.16
N PHE A 68 -1.19 -7.12 -3.90
CA PHE A 68 -0.25 -7.37 -4.99
C PHE A 68 -0.79 -8.46 -5.94
N ASN A 69 -1.25 -9.59 -5.41
CA ASN A 69 -1.85 -10.66 -6.21
C ASN A 69 -3.09 -10.22 -7.02
N ASN A 70 -3.86 -9.23 -6.57
CA ASN A 70 -5.06 -8.82 -7.30
C ASN A 70 -4.75 -8.15 -8.65
N LEU A 71 -3.65 -7.39 -8.71
CA LEU A 71 -3.29 -6.60 -9.90
C LEU A 71 -1.99 -7.05 -10.60
N PHE A 72 -1.00 -7.52 -9.84
CA PHE A 72 0.35 -7.81 -10.31
C PHE A 72 0.69 -9.30 -10.25
N ALA A 73 -0.29 -10.19 -10.06
CA ALA A 73 -0.04 -11.63 -10.10
C ALA A 73 0.64 -12.04 -11.42
N GLY A 74 1.81 -12.67 -11.30
CA GLY A 74 2.56 -13.19 -12.44
C GLY A 74 3.39 -12.12 -13.14
N PHE A 75 3.74 -11.03 -12.45
CA PHE A 75 4.73 -10.09 -12.95
C PHE A 75 6.10 -10.78 -13.11
N PRO A 76 6.78 -10.63 -14.26
CA PRO A 76 8.06 -11.32 -14.47
C PRO A 76 9.13 -10.88 -13.46
N GLY A 77 9.78 -11.85 -12.81
CA GLY A 77 10.88 -11.61 -11.89
C GLY A 77 10.47 -11.45 -10.42
N GLU A 78 9.20 -11.69 -10.06
CA GLU A 78 8.79 -11.83 -8.67
C GLU A 78 9.63 -12.88 -7.91
N ALA A 79 9.96 -12.59 -6.65
CA ALA A 79 10.62 -13.53 -5.75
C ALA A 79 9.71 -14.69 -5.35
N SER A 80 8.40 -14.46 -5.32
CA SER A 80 7.38 -15.48 -5.01
C SER A 80 6.26 -15.40 -6.06
N PRO A 81 6.41 -16.04 -7.24
CA PRO A 81 5.36 -16.04 -8.26
C PRO A 81 4.14 -16.85 -7.79
N LEU A 82 2.93 -16.33 -8.01
CA LEU A 82 1.69 -17.03 -7.64
C LEU A 82 1.57 -18.44 -8.27
N ALA A 83 2.10 -18.63 -9.49
CA ALA A 83 2.07 -19.90 -10.20
C ALA A 83 2.88 -21.01 -9.51
N ASP A 84 3.85 -20.65 -8.66
CA ASP A 84 4.74 -21.58 -7.95
C ASP A 84 4.25 -21.87 -6.53
N VAL A 85 3.15 -21.25 -6.09
CA VAL A 85 2.61 -21.40 -4.74
C VAL A 85 1.93 -22.76 -4.60
N PRO A 86 2.37 -23.61 -3.66
CA PRO A 86 1.76 -24.92 -3.48
C PRO A 86 0.39 -24.79 -2.78
N ALA A 87 -0.48 -25.77 -2.99
CA ALA A 87 -1.89 -25.68 -2.57
C ALA A 87 -2.08 -25.39 -1.08
N GLU A 88 -1.28 -26.01 -0.22
CA GLU A 88 -1.31 -25.82 1.23
C GLU A 88 -1.08 -24.36 1.69
N ARG A 89 -0.56 -23.49 0.81
CA ARG A 89 -0.30 -22.07 1.08
C ARG A 89 -1.43 -21.14 0.64
N TYR A 90 -2.37 -21.61 -0.18
CA TYR A 90 -3.49 -20.78 -0.63
C TYR A 90 -4.87 -21.33 -0.24
N VAL A 91 -4.97 -22.60 0.16
CA VAL A 91 -6.24 -23.16 0.64
C VAL A 91 -6.71 -22.39 1.87
N GLN A 92 -7.99 -22.03 1.86
CA GLN A 92 -8.64 -21.27 2.89
C GLN A 92 -9.33 -22.21 3.88
N ARG A 93 -9.40 -21.74 5.12
CA ARG A 93 -9.97 -22.46 6.26
C ARG A 93 -11.27 -21.83 6.71
N ASP A 94 -12.10 -22.65 7.32
CA ASP A 94 -13.35 -22.25 7.93
C ASP A 94 -13.15 -21.68 9.35
N TYR A 95 -14.22 -21.24 9.99
CA TYR A 95 -14.23 -20.69 11.35
C TYR A 95 -13.66 -21.62 12.41
N ASP A 96 -13.80 -22.94 12.23
CA ASP A 96 -13.27 -23.96 13.12
C ASP A 96 -11.83 -24.40 12.78
N GLY A 97 -11.25 -23.83 11.72
CA GLY A 97 -9.91 -24.15 11.23
C GLY A 97 -9.83 -25.36 10.29
N SER A 98 -10.95 -26.03 9.99
CA SER A 98 -11.00 -27.04 8.94
C SER A 98 -10.72 -26.43 7.56
N VAL A 99 -10.23 -27.23 6.61
CA VAL A 99 -10.01 -26.76 5.23
C VAL A 99 -11.36 -26.72 4.53
N LEU A 100 -11.69 -25.59 3.91
CA LEU A 100 -12.92 -25.47 3.14
C LEU A 100 -12.89 -26.41 1.92
N PRO A 101 -13.97 -27.18 1.65
CA PRO A 101 -14.03 -28.04 0.47
C PRO A 101 -14.09 -27.23 -0.83
N GLU A 102 -14.75 -26.07 -0.79
CA GLU A 102 -14.88 -25.09 -1.87
C GLU A 102 -15.03 -23.69 -1.28
N LEU A 103 -14.90 -22.64 -2.09
CA LEU A 103 -15.17 -21.29 -1.61
C LEU A 103 -16.68 -21.05 -1.51
N PRO A 104 -17.14 -20.30 -0.50
CA PRO A 104 -18.53 -19.87 -0.44
C PRO A 104 -18.86 -18.99 -1.64
N LYS A 105 -20.16 -18.94 -1.97
CA LYS A 105 -20.70 -18.00 -2.94
C LYS A 105 -20.24 -16.57 -2.63
N VAL A 106 -20.13 -15.75 -3.68
CA VAL A 106 -19.86 -14.33 -3.52
C VAL A 106 -21.11 -13.65 -2.96
N TRP A 107 -21.15 -13.41 -1.64
CA TRP A 107 -22.28 -12.76 -0.99
C TRP A 107 -22.51 -11.35 -1.54
N GLY A 108 -23.75 -11.06 -1.94
CA GLY A 108 -24.15 -9.82 -2.57
C GLY A 108 -23.75 -9.68 -4.05
N GLY A 109 -23.09 -10.68 -4.64
CA GLY A 109 -22.59 -10.62 -6.02
C GLY A 109 -21.23 -9.90 -6.16
N THR A 110 -20.70 -9.89 -7.38
CA THR A 110 -19.33 -9.40 -7.65
C THR A 110 -19.27 -7.89 -7.84
N LEU A 111 -20.31 -7.28 -8.40
CA LEU A 111 -20.34 -5.87 -8.78
C LEU A 111 -21.00 -5.01 -7.71
N ALA A 112 -20.55 -3.75 -7.56
CA ALA A 112 -21.14 -2.82 -6.60
C ALA A 112 -22.60 -2.46 -6.93
N ALA A 113 -22.91 -2.40 -8.23
CA ALA A 113 -24.24 -2.18 -8.78
C ALA A 113 -24.29 -2.73 -10.22
N PRO A 114 -25.49 -2.93 -10.80
CA PRO A 114 -25.62 -3.18 -12.23
C PRO A 114 -24.97 -2.05 -13.05
N GLN A 115 -24.17 -2.41 -14.05
CA GLN A 115 -23.38 -1.46 -14.85
C GLN A 115 -23.52 -1.73 -16.35
N GLU A 116 -23.48 -0.68 -17.16
CA GLU A 116 -23.46 -0.76 -18.62
C GLU A 116 -22.05 -0.44 -19.13
N LEU A 117 -21.48 -1.34 -19.93
CA LEU A 117 -20.17 -1.14 -20.55
C LEU A 117 -20.23 -1.58 -22.00
N ALA A 118 -19.92 -0.66 -22.92
CA ALA A 118 -19.95 -0.88 -24.37
C ALA A 118 -21.28 -1.50 -24.88
N GLY A 119 -22.42 -1.05 -24.35
CA GLY A 119 -23.74 -1.53 -24.74
C GLY A 119 -24.14 -2.90 -24.18
N LYS A 120 -23.34 -3.47 -23.26
CA LYS A 120 -23.67 -4.68 -22.51
C LYS A 120 -23.89 -4.36 -21.04
N ARG A 121 -24.97 -4.90 -20.49
CA ARG A 121 -25.29 -4.88 -19.05
C ARG A 121 -24.54 -5.97 -18.30
N TYR A 122 -24.01 -5.62 -17.13
CA TYR A 122 -23.35 -6.51 -16.18
C TYR A 122 -24.03 -6.43 -14.81
N GLU A 123 -24.39 -7.58 -14.21
CA GLU A 123 -25.12 -7.63 -12.93
C GLU A 123 -24.65 -8.76 -11.98
N LEU A 124 -23.56 -9.47 -12.32
CA LEU A 124 -22.98 -10.66 -11.64
C LEU A 124 -23.47 -10.92 -10.21
N LYS A 125 -24.58 -11.66 -10.11
CA LYS A 125 -25.25 -12.02 -8.85
C LYS A 125 -24.59 -13.22 -8.21
N GLU A 126 -25.02 -13.57 -7.00
CA GLU A 126 -24.50 -14.73 -6.27
C GLU A 126 -24.63 -16.04 -7.09
N ASP A 127 -25.76 -16.23 -7.78
CA ASP A 127 -26.03 -17.44 -8.56
C ASP A 127 -25.19 -17.58 -9.83
N ASP A 128 -24.61 -16.46 -10.30
CA ASP A 128 -23.70 -16.40 -11.45
C ASP A 128 -22.27 -16.81 -11.07
N VAL A 129 -21.92 -16.81 -9.77
CA VAL A 129 -20.57 -17.06 -9.26
C VAL A 129 -20.60 -18.10 -8.13
N LYS A 130 -20.62 -19.38 -8.52
CA LYS A 130 -20.71 -20.55 -7.62
C LYS A 130 -19.76 -21.68 -8.04
N GLY A 131 -19.54 -22.64 -7.13
CA GLY A 131 -18.65 -23.79 -7.37
C GLY A 131 -17.19 -23.37 -7.55
N LEU A 132 -16.77 -22.33 -6.83
CA LEU A 132 -15.42 -21.79 -6.90
C LEU A 132 -14.46 -22.74 -6.16
N PRO A 133 -13.32 -23.12 -6.79
CA PRO A 133 -12.33 -23.96 -6.12
C PRO A 133 -11.75 -23.21 -4.92
N ASN A 134 -11.36 -23.94 -3.86
CA ASN A 134 -10.60 -23.37 -2.74
C ASN A 134 -9.16 -23.00 -3.16
N ALA A 135 -9.07 -22.01 -4.04
CA ALA A 135 -7.86 -21.52 -4.68
C ALA A 135 -8.08 -20.09 -5.20
N PRO A 136 -7.00 -19.32 -5.43
CA PRO A 136 -7.05 -18.07 -6.16
C PRO A 136 -7.62 -18.29 -7.57
N TYR A 137 -8.42 -17.36 -8.07
CA TYR A 137 -9.03 -17.50 -9.39
C TYR A 137 -9.14 -16.18 -10.15
N ALA A 138 -9.08 -16.27 -11.48
CA ALA A 138 -9.32 -15.16 -12.37
C ALA A 138 -10.77 -14.70 -12.30
N LEU A 139 -11.00 -13.41 -12.05
CA LEU A 139 -12.32 -12.79 -12.11
C LEU A 139 -12.88 -12.88 -13.54
N LYS A 140 -14.15 -13.29 -13.64
CA LYS A 140 -14.84 -13.50 -14.92
C LYS A 140 -16.23 -12.88 -14.91
N ASP A 141 -16.72 -12.55 -16.09
CA ASP A 141 -18.12 -12.21 -16.32
C ASP A 141 -19.00 -13.48 -16.39
N ALA A 142 -20.33 -13.29 -16.50
CA ALA A 142 -21.31 -14.38 -16.55
C ALA A 142 -21.14 -15.27 -17.81
N GLY A 143 -20.44 -14.80 -18.83
CA GLY A 143 -20.09 -15.56 -20.02
C GLY A 143 -18.74 -16.29 -19.92
N GLY A 144 -18.08 -16.23 -18.76
CA GLY A 144 -16.77 -16.85 -18.51
C GLY A 144 -15.58 -16.11 -19.10
N LYS A 145 -15.78 -14.90 -19.64
CA LYS A 145 -14.69 -14.04 -20.14
C LYS A 145 -14.02 -13.30 -18.97
N PRO A 146 -12.75 -12.88 -19.07
CA PRO A 146 -12.13 -12.03 -18.05
C PRO A 146 -13.01 -10.82 -17.70
N LEU A 147 -13.11 -10.51 -16.41
CA LEU A 147 -13.86 -9.35 -15.93
C LEU A 147 -13.16 -8.06 -16.39
N PRO A 148 -13.85 -7.16 -17.12
CA PRO A 148 -13.26 -5.88 -17.52
C PRO A 148 -12.83 -5.03 -16.32
N GLU A 149 -11.64 -4.43 -16.42
CA GLU A 149 -11.08 -3.52 -15.40
C GLU A 149 -11.89 -2.21 -15.23
N ALA A 150 -12.74 -1.88 -16.20
CA ALA A 150 -13.67 -0.73 -16.17
C ALA A 150 -14.97 -0.98 -15.37
N LEU A 151 -15.17 -2.19 -14.82
CA LEU A 151 -16.30 -2.49 -13.95
C LEU A 151 -15.93 -2.31 -12.48
N ILE A 152 -16.80 -1.63 -11.74
CA ILE A 152 -16.67 -1.42 -10.30
C ILE A 152 -17.15 -2.68 -9.57
N THR A 153 -16.22 -3.40 -8.95
CA THR A 153 -16.53 -4.53 -8.06
C THR A 153 -17.12 -4.03 -6.74
N ARG A 154 -17.76 -4.90 -5.97
CA ARG A 154 -18.13 -4.59 -4.57
C ARG A 154 -16.87 -4.28 -3.75
N ASP A 155 -17.03 -3.46 -2.71
CA ASP A 155 -16.01 -3.29 -1.68
C ASP A 155 -15.97 -4.51 -0.75
N LEU A 156 -14.78 -4.90 -0.29
CA LEU A 156 -14.57 -6.11 0.52
C LEU A 156 -14.16 -5.71 1.94
N GLN A 157 -14.39 -6.59 2.91
CA GLN A 157 -13.96 -6.34 4.28
C GLN A 157 -12.43 -6.18 4.44
N HIS A 158 -12.00 -4.97 4.83
CA HIS A 158 -10.60 -4.63 5.09
C HIS A 158 -10.39 -3.92 6.44
N ARG A 159 -11.00 -4.43 7.53
CA ARG A 159 -10.89 -3.85 8.88
C ARG A 159 -9.72 -4.42 9.69
N PHE A 160 -9.24 -3.68 10.68
CA PHE A 160 -8.02 -3.98 11.45
C PHE A 160 -7.96 -5.40 12.04
N TYR A 161 -8.99 -5.82 12.78
CA TYR A 161 -8.99 -7.15 13.40
C TYR A 161 -9.29 -8.25 12.40
N GLN A 162 -10.25 -8.02 11.51
CA GLN A 162 -10.57 -8.95 10.44
C GLN A 162 -9.31 -9.25 9.64
N ASN A 163 -8.53 -8.24 9.23
CA ASN A 163 -7.29 -8.46 8.49
C ASN A 163 -6.25 -9.28 9.27
N GLN A 164 -6.11 -9.08 10.58
CA GLN A 164 -5.28 -9.97 11.42
C GLN A 164 -5.78 -11.41 11.43
N MET A 165 -7.09 -11.61 11.56
CA MET A 165 -7.73 -12.92 11.53
C MET A 165 -7.59 -13.58 10.15
N GLN A 166 -7.66 -12.80 9.06
CA GLN A 166 -7.47 -13.23 7.68
C GLN A 166 -6.03 -13.71 7.43
N ILE A 167 -5.04 -12.92 7.88
CA ILE A 167 -3.60 -13.23 7.79
C ILE A 167 -3.25 -14.44 8.67
N ASN A 168 -3.93 -14.61 9.81
CA ASN A 168 -3.85 -15.79 10.67
C ASN A 168 -2.40 -16.17 11.07
N GLY A 169 -1.62 -15.16 11.49
CA GLY A 169 -0.22 -15.34 11.85
C GLY A 169 0.71 -15.63 10.66
N GLY A 170 0.36 -15.16 9.46
CA GLY A 170 1.15 -15.31 8.23
C GLY A 170 0.84 -16.58 7.44
N ARG A 171 -0.19 -17.34 7.83
CA ARG A 171 -0.68 -18.46 7.01
C ARG A 171 -1.51 -18.00 5.83
N ASN A 172 -2.10 -16.79 5.90
CA ASN A 172 -2.98 -16.19 4.90
C ASN A 172 -4.11 -17.16 4.46
N ASP A 173 -4.60 -17.98 5.39
CA ASP A 173 -5.59 -19.03 5.17
C ASP A 173 -6.95 -18.69 5.80
N GLY A 174 -7.14 -17.47 6.32
CA GLY A 174 -8.38 -17.02 6.96
C GLY A 174 -9.16 -15.98 6.16
N PHE A 175 -8.73 -15.62 4.95
CA PHE A 175 -9.34 -14.52 4.19
C PHE A 175 -10.82 -14.76 3.90
N VAL A 176 -11.17 -15.99 3.55
CA VAL A 176 -12.55 -16.40 3.24
C VAL A 176 -13.42 -16.51 4.48
N ALA A 177 -12.87 -16.99 5.60
CA ALA A 177 -13.61 -17.00 6.86
C ALA A 177 -13.97 -15.57 7.28
N TRP A 178 -12.98 -14.69 7.35
CA TRP A 178 -13.12 -13.40 8.03
C TRP A 178 -13.38 -12.23 7.09
N THR A 179 -14.03 -12.48 5.95
CA THR A 179 -14.50 -11.46 5.00
C THR A 179 -16.02 -11.32 5.04
N ASP A 180 -16.54 -10.29 4.39
CA ASP A 180 -17.95 -10.13 4.07
C ASP A 180 -18.26 -10.45 2.59
N ALA A 181 -17.28 -10.93 1.83
CA ALA A 181 -17.32 -11.07 0.38
C ALA A 181 -17.41 -12.52 -0.16
N GLY A 182 -17.39 -13.51 0.73
CA GLY A 182 -17.28 -14.92 0.36
C GLY A 182 -16.06 -15.17 -0.54
N GLY A 183 -16.24 -15.95 -1.60
CA GLY A 183 -15.16 -16.32 -2.52
C GLY A 183 -14.48 -15.15 -3.25
N LEU A 184 -15.12 -13.97 -3.36
CA LEU A 184 -14.59 -12.83 -4.11
C LEU A 184 -13.20 -12.39 -3.61
N VAL A 185 -12.94 -12.57 -2.31
CA VAL A 185 -11.66 -12.24 -1.67
C VAL A 185 -10.45 -12.93 -2.32
N MET A 186 -10.66 -14.08 -2.98
CA MET A 186 -9.63 -14.86 -3.67
C MET A 186 -9.47 -14.51 -5.16
N GLY A 187 -10.22 -13.50 -5.64
CA GLY A 187 -10.22 -13.08 -7.03
C GLY A 187 -9.03 -12.20 -7.43
N HIS A 188 -8.53 -12.39 -8.65
CA HIS A 188 -7.56 -11.49 -9.29
C HIS A 188 -7.96 -11.16 -10.73
N TYR A 189 -7.52 -10.00 -11.23
CA TYR A 189 -7.71 -9.63 -12.63
C TYR A 189 -6.73 -10.40 -13.51
N ALA A 190 -7.23 -10.93 -14.64
CA ALA A 190 -6.45 -11.83 -15.49
C ALA A 190 -5.72 -11.14 -16.64
N GLN A 191 -6.09 -9.89 -16.97
CA GLN A 191 -5.57 -9.18 -18.15
C GLN A 191 -4.72 -7.96 -17.80
N THR A 192 -4.34 -7.79 -16.54
CA THR A 192 -3.55 -6.63 -16.08
C THR A 192 -2.19 -6.52 -16.79
N SER A 193 -1.55 -7.63 -17.14
CA SER A 193 -0.31 -7.63 -17.93
C SER A 193 -0.41 -6.96 -19.30
N THR A 194 -1.63 -6.89 -19.85
CA THR A 194 -1.93 -6.29 -21.15
C THR A 194 -2.61 -4.93 -20.98
N ASN A 195 -3.56 -4.82 -20.07
CA ASN A 195 -4.46 -3.67 -19.95
C ASN A 195 -3.98 -2.60 -18.97
N LEU A 196 -3.19 -2.97 -17.96
CA LEU A 196 -2.79 -2.06 -16.89
C LEU A 196 -1.55 -1.25 -17.32
N GLY A 197 -1.67 0.06 -17.41
CA GLY A 197 -0.56 0.95 -17.70
C GLY A 197 0.47 0.99 -16.57
N LEU A 198 0.06 0.88 -15.31
CA LEU A 198 0.97 0.69 -14.18
C LEU A 198 1.82 -0.58 -14.31
N TRP A 199 1.32 -1.64 -14.96
CA TRP A 199 2.13 -2.82 -15.29
C TRP A 199 3.26 -2.45 -16.27
N GLN A 200 2.97 -1.64 -17.29
CA GLN A 200 4.01 -1.19 -18.23
C GLN A 200 5.01 -0.24 -17.56
N VAL A 201 4.55 0.62 -16.65
CA VAL A 201 5.45 1.45 -15.82
C VAL A 201 6.37 0.57 -14.96
N ALA A 202 5.84 -0.47 -14.33
CA ALA A 202 6.65 -1.41 -13.54
C ALA A 202 7.70 -2.14 -14.40
N ARG A 203 7.40 -2.48 -15.66
CA ARG A 203 8.38 -3.06 -16.60
C ARG A 203 9.52 -2.11 -16.96
N ASP A 204 9.25 -0.81 -16.98
CA ASP A 204 10.26 0.20 -17.31
C ASP A 204 11.14 0.58 -16.11
N TYR A 205 10.60 0.50 -14.90
CA TYR A 205 11.22 1.02 -13.67
C TYR A 205 11.45 -0.08 -12.64
N THR A 206 11.40 0.25 -11.34
CA THR A 206 11.56 -0.73 -10.26
C THR A 206 10.21 -1.04 -9.65
N LEU A 207 9.78 -2.31 -9.73
CA LEU A 207 8.67 -2.84 -8.94
C LEU A 207 9.21 -3.36 -7.60
N CYS A 208 8.60 -2.99 -6.48
CA CYS A 208 8.90 -3.56 -5.17
C CYS A 208 7.89 -4.67 -4.87
N ASP A 209 8.30 -5.94 -4.93
CA ASP A 209 7.42 -7.10 -4.74
C ASP A 209 7.40 -7.63 -3.29
N ASN A 210 8.05 -6.91 -2.38
CA ASN A 210 8.09 -7.20 -0.95
C ASN A 210 7.73 -5.95 -0.13
N PHE A 211 6.76 -5.19 -0.63
CA PHE A 211 6.20 -3.98 -0.04
C PHE A 211 4.84 -4.27 0.62
N PHE A 212 4.70 -3.97 1.89
CA PHE A 212 3.49 -4.25 2.67
C PHE A 212 2.80 -2.97 3.13
N MET A 213 1.49 -3.04 3.38
CA MET A 213 0.83 -1.99 4.14
C MET A 213 1.37 -1.95 5.57
N ALA A 214 1.68 -0.77 6.09
CA ALA A 214 2.38 -0.65 7.38
C ALA A 214 1.52 -1.08 8.58
N ALA A 215 0.20 -0.95 8.48
CA ALA A 215 -0.74 -1.36 9.50
C ALA A 215 -1.80 -2.33 8.94
N PHE A 216 -2.31 -3.23 9.78
CA PHE A 216 -3.47 -4.05 9.46
C PHE A 216 -4.69 -3.18 9.19
N GLY A 217 -5.62 -3.67 8.38
CA GLY A 217 -6.89 -2.99 8.12
C GLY A 217 -6.80 -1.85 7.11
N GLY A 218 -7.76 -0.93 7.21
CA GLY A 218 -8.20 -0.11 6.08
C GLY A 218 -7.46 1.20 5.85
N SER A 219 -7.95 1.94 4.86
CA SER A 219 -7.36 3.18 4.35
C SER A 219 -7.06 4.19 5.45
N TYR A 220 -8.04 4.43 6.33
CA TYR A 220 -7.91 5.37 7.45
C TYR A 220 -6.60 5.17 8.21
N LEU A 221 -6.32 3.94 8.70
CA LEU A 221 -5.17 3.68 9.55
C LEU A 221 -3.87 3.76 8.77
N ASN A 222 -3.83 3.21 7.55
CA ASN A 222 -2.63 3.24 6.72
C ASN A 222 -2.25 4.67 6.28
N HIS A 223 -3.22 5.58 6.12
CA HIS A 223 -2.94 7.00 5.91
C HIS A 223 -2.32 7.68 7.14
N GLN A 224 -2.70 7.28 8.37
CA GLN A 224 -2.03 7.78 9.59
C GLN A 224 -0.60 7.27 9.69
N PHE A 225 -0.38 6.00 9.33
CA PHE A 225 0.96 5.41 9.28
C PHE A 225 1.84 6.05 8.21
N LEU A 226 1.28 6.46 7.08
CA LEU A 226 2.01 7.18 6.04
C LEU A 226 2.60 8.51 6.53
N ILE A 227 1.97 9.19 7.49
CA ILE A 227 2.43 10.51 7.94
C ILE A 227 3.09 10.51 9.33
N ALA A 228 2.80 9.53 10.18
CA ALA A 228 3.27 9.51 11.57
C ALA A 228 3.90 8.17 12.00
N GLY A 229 3.68 7.09 11.24
CA GLY A 229 4.17 5.75 11.57
C GLY A 229 3.63 5.19 12.88
N ARG A 230 2.47 5.66 13.36
CA ARG A 230 1.82 5.22 14.61
C ARG A 230 0.30 5.32 14.52
N THR A 231 -0.36 4.60 15.42
CA THR A 231 -1.82 4.56 15.56
C THR A 231 -2.35 5.79 16.30
N PRO A 232 -3.49 6.38 15.87
CA PRO A 232 -4.14 7.46 16.60
C PRO A 232 -4.71 7.06 17.96
N GLU A 233 -4.77 8.04 18.86
CA GLU A 233 -5.08 7.86 20.27
C GLU A 233 -6.44 8.45 20.62
N TYR A 234 -7.24 7.68 21.36
CA TYR A 234 -8.52 8.07 21.95
C TYR A 234 -8.70 7.41 23.33
N PHE A 235 -7.74 7.59 24.23
CA PHE A 235 -7.65 6.87 25.52
C PHE A 235 -8.85 7.07 26.48
N HIS A 236 -9.64 8.12 26.29
CA HIS A 236 -10.83 8.41 27.09
C HIS A 236 -12.14 8.06 26.35
N ALA A 237 -12.10 7.32 25.23
CA ALA A 237 -13.28 6.96 24.45
C ALA A 237 -14.39 6.27 25.27
N LYS A 238 -14.00 5.50 26.30
CA LYS A 238 -14.94 4.81 27.21
C LYS A 238 -15.83 5.79 27.99
N ASP A 239 -15.36 7.02 28.18
CA ASP A 239 -16.02 8.07 28.95
C ASP A 239 -16.81 9.04 28.03
N THR A 240 -16.89 8.76 26.72
CA THR A 240 -17.60 9.57 25.73
C THR A 240 -18.69 8.77 25.00
N LYS A 241 -19.40 9.42 24.06
CA LYS A 241 -20.34 8.71 23.16
C LYS A 241 -19.63 7.66 22.27
N ALA A 242 -18.31 7.74 22.11
CA ALA A 242 -17.50 6.78 21.37
C ALA A 242 -17.33 5.43 22.10
N SER A 243 -17.79 5.28 23.35
CA SER A 243 -17.77 4.01 24.09
C SER A 243 -18.37 2.84 23.31
N LYS A 244 -19.41 3.09 22.50
CA LYS A 244 -20.04 2.08 21.63
C LYS A 244 -19.20 1.69 20.41
N LYS A 245 -18.17 2.47 20.07
CA LYS A 245 -17.19 2.18 19.02
C LYS A 245 -16.02 1.35 19.52
N ILE A 246 -15.96 1.02 20.81
CA ILE A 246 -14.93 0.13 21.36
C ILE A 246 -15.29 -1.31 20.97
N CYS A 247 -14.41 -1.95 20.20
CA CYS A 247 -14.57 -3.34 19.80
C CYS A 247 -14.49 -4.30 21.00
N VAL A 248 -15.00 -5.52 20.83
CA VAL A 248 -14.91 -6.59 21.82
C VAL A 248 -14.01 -7.69 21.26
N THR A 249 -12.88 -7.91 21.94
CA THR A 249 -11.89 -8.93 21.59
C THR A 249 -12.11 -10.21 22.38
N ALA A 250 -11.78 -11.36 21.77
CA ALA A 250 -11.88 -12.68 22.39
C ALA A 250 -10.69 -13.00 23.31
N ASP A 251 -9.57 -12.32 23.12
CA ASP A 251 -8.26 -12.61 23.69
C ASP A 251 -7.70 -11.46 24.55
N GLY A 252 -8.61 -10.67 25.14
CA GLY A 252 -8.28 -9.58 26.07
C GLY A 252 -8.04 -8.23 25.38
N PRO A 253 -7.83 -7.15 26.15
CA PRO A 253 -7.89 -5.78 25.65
C PRO A 253 -6.84 -5.43 24.59
N THR A 254 -5.75 -6.19 24.53
CA THR A 254 -4.68 -6.04 23.53
C THR A 254 -4.64 -7.19 22.51
N GLY A 255 -5.64 -8.07 22.54
CA GLY A 255 -5.76 -9.24 21.71
C GLY A 255 -5.93 -8.92 20.22
N ALA A 256 -5.79 -9.94 19.37
CA ALA A 256 -5.78 -9.81 17.92
C ALA A 256 -7.06 -10.35 17.26
N ARG A 257 -8.01 -10.88 18.04
CA ARG A 257 -9.22 -11.53 17.52
C ARG A 257 -10.48 -10.92 18.12
N LEU A 258 -11.47 -10.66 17.26
CA LEU A 258 -12.79 -10.24 17.72
C LEU A 258 -13.55 -11.40 18.35
N ALA A 259 -14.38 -11.08 19.34
CA ALA A 259 -15.37 -12.02 19.87
C ALA A 259 -16.51 -12.19 18.87
N LEU A 260 -16.82 -13.44 18.52
CA LEU A 260 -17.97 -13.75 17.67
C LEU A 260 -19.27 -13.59 18.42
N ALA A 261 -20.29 -13.08 17.74
CA ALA A 261 -21.64 -13.03 18.27
C ALA A 261 -22.19 -14.46 18.44
N PRO A 262 -23.05 -14.73 19.45
CA PRO A 262 -23.62 -16.06 19.67
C PRO A 262 -24.38 -16.62 18.46
N ASP A 263 -24.96 -15.75 17.63
CA ASP A 263 -25.72 -16.05 16.42
C ASP A 263 -24.90 -15.97 15.12
N SER A 264 -23.56 -15.91 15.24
CA SER A 264 -22.66 -16.03 14.08
C SER A 264 -22.81 -17.40 13.41
N PRO A 265 -22.82 -17.48 12.06
CA PRO A 265 -22.79 -18.75 11.34
C PRO A 265 -21.65 -19.66 11.81
N LYS A 266 -21.87 -20.97 11.74
CA LYS A 266 -20.88 -21.98 12.17
C LYS A 266 -19.87 -22.31 11.08
N SER A 267 -20.23 -22.07 9.82
CA SER A 267 -19.35 -22.18 8.67
C SER A 267 -19.42 -20.91 7.82
N ALA A 268 -18.31 -20.55 7.19
CA ALA A 268 -18.23 -19.56 6.13
C ALA A 268 -19.02 -20.00 4.88
N LEU A 269 -19.46 -21.26 4.77
CA LEU A 269 -20.40 -21.70 3.73
C LEU A 269 -21.83 -21.26 4.03
N ASP A 270 -22.19 -21.07 5.31
CA ASP A 270 -23.54 -20.72 5.74
C ASP A 270 -23.78 -19.20 5.76
N GLY A 271 -22.72 -18.39 5.83
CA GLY A 271 -22.82 -16.94 5.80
C GLY A 271 -21.61 -16.23 6.41
N LYS A 272 -21.59 -14.91 6.27
CA LYS A 272 -20.52 -14.04 6.80
C LYS A 272 -20.48 -14.03 8.33
N PRO A 273 -19.31 -13.77 8.94
CA PRO A 273 -19.19 -13.81 10.40
C PRO A 273 -19.95 -12.64 11.02
N LYS A 274 -20.42 -12.85 12.26
CA LYS A 274 -20.99 -11.79 13.09
C LYS A 274 -20.13 -11.64 14.35
N PHE A 275 -19.89 -10.39 14.75
CA PHE A 275 -19.08 -10.07 15.92
C PHE A 275 -19.93 -9.42 17.01
N VAL A 276 -19.54 -9.60 18.27
CA VAL A 276 -20.19 -8.93 19.41
C VAL A 276 -20.11 -7.41 19.23
N ASN A 277 -18.93 -6.91 18.88
CA ASN A 277 -18.71 -5.54 18.42
C ASN A 277 -17.35 -5.47 17.70
N ASP A 278 -17.34 -5.08 16.42
CA ASP A 278 -16.13 -4.91 15.62
C ASP A 278 -15.73 -3.44 15.46
N GLY A 279 -16.06 -2.61 16.46
CA GLY A 279 -15.91 -1.17 16.48
C GLY A 279 -14.53 -0.60 16.08
N ALA A 280 -14.48 0.72 15.91
CA ALA A 280 -13.31 1.41 15.39
C ALA A 280 -12.19 1.64 16.41
N ILE A 281 -12.45 1.43 17.70
CA ILE A 281 -11.52 1.73 18.79
C ILE A 281 -11.14 0.44 19.52
N THR A 282 -9.86 0.26 19.83
CA THR A 282 -9.38 -0.86 20.65
C THR A 282 -9.84 -0.69 22.10
N PRO A 283 -9.96 -1.78 22.90
CA PRO A 283 -10.33 -1.68 24.31
C PRO A 283 -9.42 -0.76 25.13
N ASP A 284 -8.15 -0.65 24.71
CA ASP A 284 -7.13 0.22 25.32
C ASP A 284 -7.03 1.61 24.67
N GLY A 285 -7.97 2.00 23.80
CA GLY A 285 -8.17 3.39 23.40
C GLY A 285 -7.37 3.85 22.19
N TYR A 286 -7.08 2.98 21.22
CA TYR A 286 -6.49 3.35 19.94
C TYR A 286 -7.54 3.27 18.81
N ALA A 287 -7.57 4.27 17.93
CA ALA A 287 -8.47 4.24 16.77
C ALA A 287 -7.83 3.48 15.61
N VAL A 288 -8.41 2.34 15.24
CA VAL A 288 -7.84 1.38 14.27
C VAL A 288 -8.70 1.16 13.03
N ASN A 289 -9.97 1.58 13.04
CA ASN A 289 -10.81 1.65 11.84
C ASN A 289 -11.29 3.08 11.60
N THR A 290 -11.91 3.32 10.45
CA THR A 290 -12.37 4.63 9.98
C THR A 290 -13.12 5.45 11.05
N MET A 291 -12.55 6.61 11.37
CA MET A 291 -13.12 7.65 12.23
C MET A 291 -13.17 8.97 11.46
N ALA A 292 -14.16 9.82 11.72
CA ALA A 292 -14.33 11.10 11.08
C ALA A 292 -13.23 12.08 11.49
N THR A 293 -12.83 12.93 10.54
CA THR A 293 -11.94 14.06 10.83
C THR A 293 -12.63 15.03 11.80
N PRO A 294 -11.92 15.59 12.78
CA PRO A 294 -12.47 16.62 13.68
C PRO A 294 -12.75 17.96 12.96
N TYR A 295 -12.21 18.14 11.76
CA TYR A 295 -12.33 19.37 10.98
C TYR A 295 -12.98 19.08 9.63
N GLN A 296 -13.79 20.02 9.13
CA GLN A 296 -14.31 19.95 7.77
C GLN A 296 -13.18 20.01 6.73
N PRO A 297 -13.29 19.35 5.57
CA PRO A 297 -14.39 18.46 5.18
C PRO A 297 -14.39 17.16 5.98
N SER A 298 -15.56 16.81 6.51
CA SER A 298 -15.86 15.61 7.30
C SER A 298 -17.25 15.12 6.90
N TRP A 299 -17.54 13.82 7.03
CA TRP A 299 -18.92 13.34 6.85
C TRP A 299 -19.81 13.62 8.06
N VAL A 300 -19.21 14.03 9.19
CA VAL A 300 -19.94 14.48 10.36
C VAL A 300 -20.14 15.99 10.24
N ARG A 301 -21.40 16.41 10.27
CA ARG A 301 -21.77 17.83 10.18
C ARG A 301 -21.36 18.58 11.44
N PRO A 302 -21.17 19.91 11.36
CA PRO A 302 -21.08 20.76 12.55
C PRO A 302 -22.37 20.66 13.41
N PRO A 303 -22.29 20.94 14.72
CA PRO A 303 -23.49 21.11 15.53
C PRO A 303 -24.27 22.35 15.08
N LEU A 304 -25.59 22.41 15.34
CA LEU A 304 -26.51 23.43 14.79
C LEU A 304 -26.03 24.88 14.97
N ASP A 305 -25.43 25.18 16.13
CA ASP A 305 -24.89 26.50 16.48
C ASP A 305 -23.35 26.48 16.66
N GLY A 306 -22.68 25.47 16.08
CA GLY A 306 -21.23 25.27 16.16
C GLY A 306 -20.45 26.03 15.09
N ASP A 307 -19.13 26.02 15.23
CA ASP A 307 -18.23 26.48 14.17
C ASP A 307 -18.41 25.58 12.92
N PRO A 308 -18.80 26.14 11.76
CA PRO A 308 -19.06 25.37 10.55
C PRO A 308 -17.81 24.68 9.99
N MET A 309 -16.62 25.04 10.45
CA MET A 309 -15.36 24.43 10.05
C MET A 309 -15.00 23.18 10.87
N LEU A 310 -15.77 22.86 11.91
CA LEU A 310 -15.55 21.69 12.77
C LEU A 310 -16.58 20.60 12.48
N ALA A 311 -16.20 19.35 12.67
CA ALA A 311 -17.17 18.28 12.86
C ALA A 311 -17.72 18.35 14.29
N ASP A 312 -18.95 17.88 14.52
CA ASP A 312 -19.50 17.78 15.89
C ASP A 312 -18.58 16.93 16.79
N PRO A 313 -17.88 17.54 17.77
CA PRO A 313 -16.94 16.81 18.62
C PRO A 313 -17.62 15.81 19.56
N ASP A 314 -18.94 15.92 19.75
CA ASP A 314 -19.72 15.00 20.56
C ASP A 314 -20.27 13.82 19.74
N ASP A 315 -20.02 13.76 18.43
CA ASP A 315 -20.37 12.59 17.61
C ASP A 315 -19.42 11.42 17.90
N ALA A 316 -19.99 10.23 18.13
CA ALA A 316 -19.23 9.03 18.49
C ALA A 316 -18.22 8.58 17.40
N GLY A 317 -18.39 9.02 16.17
CA GLY A 317 -17.53 8.72 15.04
C GLY A 317 -16.37 9.70 14.85
N VAL A 318 -16.34 10.86 15.54
CA VAL A 318 -15.26 11.84 15.39
C VAL A 318 -14.05 11.46 16.24
N LEU A 319 -12.87 11.46 15.63
CA LEU A 319 -11.62 11.32 16.36
C LEU A 319 -11.23 12.66 16.98
N PRO A 320 -10.90 12.73 18.28
CA PRO A 320 -10.31 13.94 18.86
C PRO A 320 -9.02 14.36 18.13
N PRO A 321 -8.75 15.67 17.99
CA PRO A 321 -7.53 16.13 17.34
C PRO A 321 -6.26 15.56 17.96
N GLN A 322 -5.39 15.01 17.12
CA GLN A 322 -4.09 14.47 17.50
C GLN A 322 -3.06 15.60 17.64
N THR A 323 -2.02 15.40 18.46
CA THR A 323 -1.06 16.45 18.84
C THR A 323 0.41 16.06 18.76
N TYR A 324 0.71 14.80 18.44
CA TYR A 324 2.09 14.37 18.21
C TYR A 324 2.57 14.76 16.81
N ASP A 325 3.89 14.75 16.62
CA ASP A 325 4.50 15.13 15.35
C ASP A 325 4.13 14.20 14.20
N THR A 326 3.86 14.82 13.06
CA THR A 326 3.81 14.20 11.73
C THR A 326 5.11 14.46 10.96
N ILE A 327 5.31 13.76 9.84
CA ILE A 327 6.39 14.07 8.91
C ILE A 327 6.32 15.52 8.40
N GLY A 328 5.11 16.06 8.26
CA GLY A 328 4.87 17.44 7.88
C GLY A 328 5.43 18.43 8.91
N ASP A 329 5.25 18.17 10.20
CA ASP A 329 5.82 19.00 11.27
C ASP A 329 7.35 18.98 11.22
N LEU A 330 7.96 17.81 10.99
CA LEU A 330 9.43 17.68 10.87
C LEU A 330 9.98 18.43 9.66
N LEU A 331 9.33 18.30 8.50
CA LEU A 331 9.70 19.00 7.27
C LEU A 331 9.59 20.51 7.45
N SER A 332 8.49 20.99 8.02
CA SER A 332 8.27 22.41 8.32
C SER A 332 9.34 22.97 9.25
N ARG A 333 9.69 22.27 10.34
CA ARG A 333 10.77 22.68 11.26
C ARG A 333 12.15 22.70 10.60
N LYS A 334 12.40 21.82 9.63
CA LYS A 334 13.63 21.81 8.83
C LYS A 334 13.64 22.89 7.73
N GLY A 335 12.52 23.56 7.48
CA GLY A 335 12.37 24.51 6.38
C GLY A 335 12.28 23.84 4.99
N VAL A 336 11.94 22.55 4.93
CA VAL A 336 11.73 21.82 3.69
C VAL A 336 10.30 22.06 3.21
N SER A 337 10.13 22.52 1.96
CA SER A 337 8.80 22.74 1.40
C SER A 337 8.09 21.41 1.18
N TRP A 338 6.83 21.34 1.59
CA TRP A 338 6.01 20.15 1.38
C TRP A 338 4.54 20.49 1.20
N ALA A 339 3.75 19.58 0.64
CA ALA A 339 2.30 19.67 0.62
C ALA A 339 1.64 18.30 0.47
N TRP A 340 0.40 18.19 0.96
CA TRP A 340 -0.55 17.16 0.58
C TRP A 340 -1.54 17.74 -0.43
N TYR A 341 -1.59 17.15 -1.61
CA TYR A 341 -2.57 17.45 -2.66
C TYR A 341 -3.70 16.42 -2.59
N GLY A 342 -4.85 16.83 -2.07
CA GLY A 342 -6.06 16.00 -2.02
C GLY A 342 -6.96 16.26 -3.22
N GLY A 343 -7.17 15.27 -4.07
CA GLY A 343 -8.11 15.39 -5.20
C GLY A 343 -9.52 15.69 -4.70
N ALA A 344 -10.20 16.64 -5.36
CA ALA A 344 -11.52 17.16 -4.96
C ALA A 344 -11.58 17.86 -3.58
N TRP A 345 -10.45 18.22 -2.97
CA TRP A 345 -10.43 18.89 -1.67
C TRP A 345 -11.15 20.23 -1.68
N GLN A 346 -10.93 21.08 -2.69
CA GLN A 346 -11.61 22.37 -2.76
C GLN A 346 -13.12 22.20 -2.97
N ALA A 347 -13.54 21.28 -3.83
CA ALA A 347 -14.95 20.96 -4.03
C ALA A 347 -15.62 20.51 -2.71
N ALA A 348 -14.92 19.72 -1.89
CA ALA A 348 -15.43 19.29 -0.60
C ALA A 348 -15.51 20.42 0.45
N LEU A 349 -14.57 21.37 0.41
CA LEU A 349 -14.63 22.57 1.24
C LEU A 349 -15.80 23.47 0.84
N ASP A 350 -16.01 23.67 -0.46
CA ASP A 350 -17.09 24.51 -0.99
C ASP A 350 -18.47 23.93 -0.68
N GLU A 351 -18.60 22.61 -0.71
CA GLU A 351 -19.85 21.90 -0.38
C GLU A 351 -20.07 21.68 1.13
N LEU A 352 -19.10 22.01 1.99
CA LEU A 352 -19.13 21.73 3.43
C LEU A 352 -19.53 20.27 3.77
N GLY A 353 -19.10 19.30 2.95
CA GLY A 353 -19.46 17.88 3.11
C GLY A 353 -20.84 17.48 2.57
N GLY A 354 -21.46 18.30 1.71
CA GLY A 354 -22.84 18.14 1.21
C GLY A 354 -23.09 17.07 0.12
N GLY A 355 -22.11 16.72 -0.72
CA GLY A 355 -22.11 15.55 -1.60
C GLY A 355 -22.89 15.66 -2.92
N SER A 356 -22.25 15.26 -4.04
CA SER A 356 -22.72 14.15 -4.93
C SER A 356 -21.81 13.83 -6.13
N LYS A 357 -20.73 14.58 -6.45
CA LYS A 357 -19.69 14.22 -7.47
C LYS A 357 -18.38 15.02 -7.23
N PRO A 358 -17.30 14.74 -7.99
CA PRO A 358 -16.26 13.74 -7.70
C PRO A 358 -15.89 13.66 -6.21
N ASN A 359 -15.80 12.43 -5.69
CA ASN A 359 -15.89 12.15 -4.27
C ASN A 359 -14.56 12.41 -3.52
N PHE A 360 -14.51 13.39 -2.64
CA PHE A 360 -13.41 13.55 -1.69
C PHE A 360 -13.60 12.62 -0.50
N GLN A 361 -12.59 11.79 -0.20
CA GLN A 361 -12.61 10.88 0.94
C GLN A 361 -11.92 11.54 2.14
N SER A 362 -12.71 12.09 3.07
CA SER A 362 -12.17 12.86 4.19
C SER A 362 -11.24 12.06 5.12
N HIS A 363 -11.48 10.76 5.29
CA HIS A 363 -10.59 9.90 6.05
C HIS A 363 -9.26 9.57 5.36
N HIS A 364 -9.09 9.95 4.09
CA HIS A 364 -7.82 9.84 3.35
C HIS A 364 -6.98 11.11 3.43
N GLN A 365 -7.42 12.13 4.18
CA GLN A 365 -6.63 13.34 4.45
C GLN A 365 -6.07 13.28 5.88
N PRO A 366 -4.94 12.60 6.11
CA PRO A 366 -4.51 12.25 7.46
C PRO A 366 -4.07 13.47 8.28
N PHE A 367 -3.58 14.53 7.65
CA PHE A 367 -3.23 15.76 8.35
C PHE A 367 -4.45 16.51 8.92
N ASN A 368 -5.66 16.28 8.38
CA ASN A 368 -6.90 16.89 8.86
C ASN A 368 -7.38 16.31 10.21
N TYR A 369 -6.61 15.38 10.80
CA TYR A 369 -6.81 14.87 12.16
C TYR A 369 -5.95 15.56 13.22
N PHE A 370 -5.05 16.48 12.83
CA PHE A 370 -4.03 17.03 13.72
C PHE A 370 -4.29 18.50 14.03
N ARG A 371 -4.13 18.88 15.31
CA ARG A 371 -4.35 20.26 15.77
C ARG A 371 -3.50 21.29 15.01
N SER A 372 -2.28 20.92 14.61
CA SER A 372 -1.40 21.78 13.81
C SER A 372 -2.01 22.21 12.46
N PHE A 373 -2.99 21.48 11.95
CA PHE A 373 -3.65 21.73 10.66
C PHE A 373 -5.15 22.05 10.81
N ALA A 374 -5.55 22.49 12.01
CA ALA A 374 -6.90 22.97 12.25
C ALA A 374 -7.25 24.15 11.31
N PRO A 375 -8.53 24.37 11.00
CA PRO A 375 -9.00 25.56 10.28
C PRO A 375 -8.43 26.86 10.85
N GLY A 376 -8.06 27.80 9.98
CA GLY A 376 -7.45 29.08 10.36
C GLY A 376 -5.95 29.04 10.67
N THR A 377 -5.32 27.86 10.73
CA THR A 377 -3.86 27.77 10.90
C THR A 377 -3.11 28.03 9.58
N ALA A 378 -1.98 28.73 9.66
CA ALA A 378 -1.11 28.96 8.50
C ALA A 378 -0.56 27.64 7.92
N ALA A 379 -0.36 26.62 8.76
CA ALA A 379 0.11 25.32 8.31
C ALA A 379 -0.93 24.61 7.43
N ARG A 380 -2.22 24.66 7.79
CA ARG A 380 -3.30 24.12 6.95
C ARG A 380 -3.32 24.80 5.58
N GLU A 381 -3.38 26.13 5.55
CA GLU A 381 -3.46 26.91 4.31
C GLU A 381 -2.29 26.64 3.37
N LYS A 382 -1.08 26.53 3.93
CA LYS A 382 0.14 26.33 3.15
C LYS A 382 0.29 24.91 2.60
N HIS A 383 -0.11 23.91 3.38
CA HIS A 383 0.28 22.51 3.16
C HIS A 383 -0.86 21.58 2.76
N LEU A 384 -2.12 21.87 3.11
CA LEU A 384 -3.27 21.07 2.66
C LEU A 384 -3.87 21.74 1.43
N ARG A 385 -3.45 21.25 0.26
CA ARG A 385 -3.76 21.85 -1.03
C ARG A 385 -4.80 21.03 -1.76
N ASP A 386 -5.57 21.72 -2.58
CA ASP A 386 -6.39 21.06 -3.56
C ASP A 386 -5.52 20.37 -4.62
N GLY A 387 -5.78 19.09 -4.83
CA GLY A 387 -5.24 18.35 -5.96
C GLY A 387 -5.98 18.69 -7.25
N GLY A 388 -7.23 19.18 -7.16
CA GLY A 388 -8.11 19.45 -8.27
C GLY A 388 -8.77 18.20 -8.84
N LEU A 389 -9.37 18.33 -10.03
CA LEU A 389 -10.25 17.35 -10.64
C LEU A 389 -9.77 16.89 -12.01
N GLY A 390 -9.91 15.59 -12.29
CA GLY A 390 -9.67 14.96 -13.59
C GLY A 390 -8.21 14.99 -14.05
N ASP A 391 -8.03 14.95 -15.37
CA ASP A 391 -6.75 14.65 -16.03
C ASP A 391 -6.05 15.84 -16.67
N SER A 392 -6.64 17.03 -16.60
CA SER A 392 -6.11 18.24 -17.23
C SER A 392 -5.45 19.17 -16.22
N PRO A 393 -4.27 19.76 -16.52
CA PRO A 393 -3.69 20.84 -15.71
C PRO A 393 -4.60 22.07 -15.53
N ILE A 394 -5.68 22.20 -16.31
CA ILE A 394 -6.66 23.28 -16.14
C ILE A 394 -7.54 23.06 -14.90
N SER A 395 -7.95 21.81 -14.67
CA SER A 395 -8.88 21.44 -13.59
C SER A 395 -8.18 20.74 -12.42
N ASN A 396 -7.01 20.14 -12.66
CA ASN A 396 -6.19 19.43 -11.68
C ASN A 396 -4.98 20.29 -11.29
N ARG A 397 -5.02 20.85 -10.08
CA ARG A 397 -4.00 21.77 -9.58
C ARG A 397 -2.66 21.07 -9.34
N PHE A 398 -2.65 19.80 -8.95
CA PHE A 398 -1.40 19.05 -8.84
C PHE A 398 -0.69 18.98 -10.20
N LEU A 399 -1.40 18.61 -11.27
CA LEU A 399 -0.87 18.60 -12.63
C LEU A 399 -0.42 20.00 -13.10
N ALA A 400 -1.14 21.06 -12.73
CA ALA A 400 -0.73 22.43 -13.01
C ALA A 400 0.63 22.79 -12.37
N ASP A 401 0.83 22.44 -11.11
CA ASP A 401 2.09 22.68 -10.40
C ASP A 401 3.22 21.80 -10.97
N VAL A 402 2.93 20.56 -11.40
CA VAL A 402 3.89 19.67 -12.11
C VAL A 402 4.40 20.32 -13.38
N VAL A 403 3.49 20.78 -14.26
CA VAL A 403 3.81 21.40 -15.55
C VAL A 403 4.61 22.69 -15.34
N ALA A 404 4.26 23.48 -14.32
CA ALA A 404 4.93 24.72 -14.00
C ALA A 404 6.29 24.55 -13.29
N GLY A 405 6.67 23.33 -12.90
CA GLY A 405 7.88 23.08 -12.11
C GLY A 405 7.81 23.70 -10.71
N LYS A 406 6.61 23.71 -10.10
CA LYS A 406 6.31 24.36 -8.81
C LYS A 406 6.02 23.38 -7.67
N LEU A 407 6.29 22.09 -7.86
CA LEU A 407 6.10 21.13 -6.78
C LEU A 407 7.03 21.44 -5.61
N PRO A 408 6.52 21.36 -4.36
CA PRO A 408 7.36 21.32 -3.17
C PRO A 408 8.39 20.19 -3.19
N ALA A 409 9.41 20.27 -2.33
CA ALA A 409 10.45 19.25 -2.21
C ALA A 409 9.87 17.88 -1.81
N VAL A 410 8.77 17.86 -1.04
CA VAL A 410 7.99 16.65 -0.73
C VAL A 410 6.51 16.87 -1.07
N SER A 411 5.98 16.11 -2.01
CA SER A 411 4.58 16.23 -2.44
C SER A 411 3.88 14.89 -2.27
N PHE A 412 2.82 14.86 -1.46
CA PHE A 412 1.89 13.73 -1.40
C PHE A 412 0.72 14.02 -2.33
N TYR A 413 0.31 13.05 -3.15
CA TYR A 413 -0.81 13.16 -4.05
C TYR A 413 -1.78 12.01 -3.81
N LYS A 414 -3.02 12.36 -3.48
CA LYS A 414 -4.15 11.43 -3.36
C LYS A 414 -5.17 11.76 -4.44
N PRO A 415 -5.39 10.89 -5.44
CA PRO A 415 -6.39 11.13 -6.48
C PRO A 415 -7.79 11.32 -5.90
N GLN A 416 -8.65 12.01 -6.66
CA GLN A 416 -10.08 12.08 -6.35
C GLN A 416 -10.70 10.67 -6.28
N GLY A 417 -11.79 10.52 -5.55
CA GLY A 417 -12.36 9.21 -5.20
C GLY A 417 -12.62 8.29 -6.39
N ASN A 418 -13.24 8.76 -7.46
CA ASN A 418 -13.53 7.90 -8.61
C ASN A 418 -12.30 7.58 -9.50
N LEU A 419 -11.10 8.10 -9.18
CA LEU A 419 -9.84 7.85 -9.90
C LEU A 419 -8.77 7.22 -9.01
N ASN A 420 -9.16 6.66 -7.85
CA ASN A 420 -8.21 6.13 -6.87
C ASN A 420 -8.10 4.59 -6.88
N LEU A 421 -8.89 3.89 -7.71
CA LEU A 421 -8.95 2.44 -7.87
C LEU A 421 -9.63 1.68 -6.71
N HIS A 422 -10.26 2.35 -5.75
CA HIS A 422 -10.97 1.68 -4.65
C HIS A 422 -12.15 0.84 -5.17
N ALA A 423 -12.24 -0.43 -4.73
CA ALA A 423 -13.41 -1.25 -5.03
C ALA A 423 -14.69 -0.64 -4.41
N GLY A 424 -15.84 -0.78 -5.04
CA GLY A 424 -17.10 -0.25 -4.53
C GLY A 424 -17.49 1.12 -5.09
N TYR A 425 -16.53 1.96 -5.48
CA TYR A 425 -16.84 3.28 -6.07
C TYR A 425 -15.88 3.78 -7.16
N SER A 426 -14.79 3.07 -7.44
CA SER A 426 -13.84 3.39 -8.52
C SER A 426 -13.48 2.11 -9.28
N ASP A 427 -13.38 2.21 -10.60
CA ASP A 427 -12.87 1.14 -11.44
C ASP A 427 -11.34 1.24 -11.60
N ILE A 428 -10.72 0.13 -12.03
CA ILE A 428 -9.26 0.05 -12.16
C ILE A 428 -8.80 0.81 -13.40
N GLU A 429 -9.52 0.69 -14.50
CA GLU A 429 -9.12 1.28 -15.79
C GLU A 429 -8.99 2.81 -15.69
N SER A 430 -10.01 3.49 -15.18
CA SER A 430 -10.02 4.96 -15.07
C SER A 430 -8.94 5.47 -14.13
N GLY A 431 -8.76 4.81 -12.98
CA GLY A 431 -7.73 5.16 -12.02
C GLY A 431 -6.31 4.89 -12.55
N ASP A 432 -6.09 3.76 -13.22
CA ASP A 432 -4.80 3.43 -13.84
C ASP A 432 -4.42 4.45 -14.93
N GLN A 433 -5.35 4.76 -15.84
CA GLN A 433 -5.15 5.76 -16.89
C GLN A 433 -4.82 7.13 -16.30
N HIS A 434 -5.51 7.53 -15.23
CA HIS A 434 -5.24 8.78 -14.52
C HIS A 434 -3.80 8.83 -13.98
N ILE A 435 -3.32 7.75 -13.34
CA ILE A 435 -1.96 7.73 -12.79
C ILE A 435 -0.90 7.66 -13.87
N VAL A 436 -1.14 6.94 -14.97
CA VAL A 436 -0.23 6.94 -16.12
C VAL A 436 -0.12 8.35 -16.71
N ASN A 437 -1.23 9.08 -16.81
CA ASN A 437 -1.26 10.48 -17.24
C ASN A 437 -0.49 11.39 -16.26
N VAL A 438 -0.67 11.21 -14.96
CA VAL A 438 0.10 11.93 -13.92
C VAL A 438 1.60 11.66 -14.06
N LEU A 439 2.00 10.41 -14.23
CA LEU A 439 3.41 10.03 -14.42
C LEU A 439 3.99 10.61 -15.70
N ALA A 440 3.21 10.70 -16.79
CA ALA A 440 3.65 11.34 -18.02
C ALA A 440 3.94 12.84 -17.80
N HIS A 441 3.08 13.56 -17.08
CA HIS A 441 3.31 14.96 -16.73
C HIS A 441 4.53 15.13 -15.80
N LEU A 442 4.70 14.25 -14.81
CA LEU A 442 5.87 14.27 -13.91
C LEU A 442 7.18 14.06 -14.68
N LYS A 443 7.22 13.13 -15.64
CA LYS A 443 8.38 12.90 -16.51
C LYS A 443 8.69 14.07 -17.44
N ALA A 444 7.67 14.83 -17.84
CA ALA A 444 7.82 16.03 -18.65
C ALA A 444 8.12 17.31 -17.83
N SER A 445 8.04 17.24 -16.50
CA SER A 445 8.24 18.39 -15.62
C SER A 445 9.68 18.93 -15.68
N PRO A 446 9.89 20.25 -15.56
CA PRO A 446 11.22 20.82 -15.36
C PRO A 446 11.99 20.25 -14.16
N GLN A 447 11.28 19.67 -13.18
CA GLN A 447 11.86 19.09 -11.96
C GLN A 447 12.21 17.59 -12.10
N TRP A 448 11.91 16.94 -13.23
CA TRP A 448 12.03 15.48 -13.39
C TRP A 448 13.43 14.95 -13.11
N ASN A 449 14.47 15.65 -13.56
CA ASN A 449 15.87 15.20 -13.46
C ASN A 449 16.34 14.96 -12.02
N ASP A 450 15.67 15.56 -11.04
CA ASP A 450 15.99 15.43 -9.62
C ASP A 450 14.86 14.77 -8.81
N MET A 451 13.95 14.05 -9.48
CA MET A 451 12.72 13.55 -8.88
C MET A 451 12.76 12.05 -8.57
N VAL A 452 12.23 11.67 -7.41
CA VAL A 452 11.84 10.29 -7.08
C VAL A 452 10.34 10.25 -6.85
N VAL A 453 9.63 9.42 -7.61
CA VAL A 453 8.20 9.18 -7.47
C VAL A 453 7.99 7.78 -6.89
N VAL A 454 7.24 7.70 -5.80
CA VAL A 454 6.76 6.44 -5.21
C VAL A 454 5.29 6.32 -5.55
N VAL A 455 4.92 5.30 -6.32
CA VAL A 455 3.52 4.93 -6.56
C VAL A 455 3.22 3.71 -5.71
N THR A 456 2.27 3.79 -4.79
CA THR A 456 1.87 2.63 -3.98
C THR A 456 0.39 2.71 -3.64
N PHE A 457 -0.14 1.60 -3.17
CA PHE A 457 -1.46 1.51 -2.58
C PHE A 457 -1.35 1.66 -1.07
N ASP A 458 -2.43 2.09 -0.45
CA ASP A 458 -2.51 2.28 0.99
C ASP A 458 -2.68 0.99 1.77
N GLU A 459 -3.58 0.12 1.31
CA GLU A 459 -3.78 -1.23 1.82
C GLU A 459 -4.36 -2.18 0.75
N ASN A 460 -4.66 -3.43 1.14
CA ASN A 460 -4.97 -4.52 0.22
C ASN A 460 -6.42 -4.57 -0.25
N GLY A 461 -7.33 -3.78 0.32
CA GLY A 461 -8.74 -3.73 -0.03
C GLY A 461 -9.50 -4.98 0.36
N GLY A 462 -8.95 -5.78 1.27
CA GLY A 462 -9.48 -7.08 1.66
C GLY A 462 -9.09 -8.21 0.69
N TRP A 463 -8.57 -7.90 -0.50
CA TRP A 463 -8.13 -8.89 -1.46
C TRP A 463 -6.98 -9.74 -0.92
N TRP A 464 -7.03 -11.04 -1.19
CA TRP A 464 -6.03 -11.99 -0.72
C TRP A 464 -4.66 -11.76 -1.37
N ASP A 465 -3.60 -12.04 -0.61
CA ASP A 465 -2.23 -12.15 -1.11
C ASP A 465 -1.56 -13.38 -0.49
N HIS A 466 -0.75 -14.08 -1.28
CA HIS A 466 -0.10 -15.31 -0.86
C HIS A 466 1.16 -15.08 -0.03
N VAL A 467 1.80 -13.92 -0.16
CA VAL A 467 3.02 -13.59 0.57
C VAL A 467 2.65 -13.17 1.97
N ALA A 468 3.12 -13.96 2.93
CA ALA A 468 2.92 -13.67 4.33
C ALA A 468 3.64 -12.37 4.71
N PRO A 469 2.97 -11.43 5.40
CA PRO A 469 3.67 -10.29 5.94
C PRO A 469 4.68 -10.73 7.00
N PRO A 470 5.85 -10.08 7.07
CA PRO A 470 6.75 -10.35 8.17
C PRO A 470 6.06 -9.95 9.47
N LYS A 471 6.25 -10.73 10.54
CA LYS A 471 5.80 -10.33 11.88
C LYS A 471 6.33 -8.92 12.17
N GLY A 472 5.52 -7.98 12.65
CA GLY A 472 5.98 -6.62 12.97
C GLY A 472 5.72 -6.26 14.42
N ASP A 473 5.08 -5.12 14.63
CA ASP A 473 4.53 -4.72 15.94
C ASP A 473 3.06 -5.17 16.04
N ARG A 474 2.33 -4.72 17.08
CA ARG A 474 0.89 -5.01 17.24
C ARG A 474 0.04 -4.47 16.09
N TRP A 475 0.53 -3.45 15.38
CA TRP A 475 -0.26 -2.70 14.42
C TRP A 475 -0.11 -3.21 12.99
N GLY A 476 1.00 -3.87 12.67
CA GLY A 476 1.28 -4.42 11.34
C GLY A 476 2.72 -4.92 11.23
N PRO A 477 3.25 -5.14 10.01
CA PRO A 477 2.61 -4.86 8.72
C PRO A 477 1.47 -5.83 8.40
N GLY A 478 0.57 -5.36 7.53
CA GLY A 478 -0.51 -6.15 6.95
C GLY A 478 -0.13 -6.72 5.58
N SER A 479 -1.12 -7.10 4.78
CA SER A 479 -0.96 -7.72 3.46
C SER A 479 -0.04 -6.95 2.50
N ARG A 480 0.54 -7.69 1.55
CA ARG A 480 1.39 -7.15 0.49
C ARG A 480 0.57 -6.28 -0.48
N VAL A 481 1.11 -5.14 -0.88
CA VAL A 481 0.51 -4.20 -1.83
C VAL A 481 1.50 -3.83 -2.95
N PRO A 482 1.04 -3.43 -4.14
CA PRO A 482 1.95 -2.99 -5.19
C PRO A 482 2.67 -1.69 -4.82
N ALA A 483 3.96 -1.61 -5.14
CA ALA A 483 4.72 -0.36 -5.08
C ALA A 483 5.72 -0.26 -6.25
N ILE A 484 5.79 0.91 -6.90
CA ILE A 484 6.68 1.17 -8.04
C ILE A 484 7.48 2.44 -7.75
N ILE A 485 8.80 2.37 -7.95
CA ILE A 485 9.71 3.51 -7.84
C ILE A 485 10.03 4.04 -9.24
N VAL A 486 9.56 5.23 -9.55
CA VAL A 486 9.69 5.88 -10.87
C VAL A 486 10.59 7.09 -10.75
N SER A 487 11.77 7.05 -11.37
CA SER A 487 12.79 8.09 -11.24
C SER A 487 13.87 7.98 -12.33
N PRO A 488 14.58 9.06 -12.71
CA PRO A 488 15.84 8.95 -13.46
C PRO A 488 16.89 8.08 -12.74
N PHE A 489 16.79 7.97 -11.42
CA PHE A 489 17.71 7.19 -10.59
C PHE A 489 17.20 5.78 -10.27
N ALA A 490 15.95 5.45 -10.62
CA ALA A 490 15.42 4.12 -10.36
C ALA A 490 16.16 3.08 -11.21
N LYS A 491 16.40 1.89 -10.64
CA LYS A 491 16.85 0.74 -11.41
C LYS A 491 15.77 0.43 -12.47
N ARG A 492 16.20 0.21 -13.71
CA ARG A 492 15.32 0.06 -14.87
C ARG A 492 15.02 -1.42 -15.10
N GLY A 493 13.74 -1.74 -15.32
CA GLY A 493 13.29 -3.11 -15.58
C GLY A 493 13.70 -4.11 -14.50
N SER A 494 13.60 -3.71 -13.23
CA SER A 494 14.04 -4.52 -12.09
C SER A 494 12.92 -4.77 -11.11
N VAL A 495 13.00 -5.90 -10.41
CA VAL A 495 12.17 -6.18 -9.23
C VAL A 495 13.05 -6.08 -7.99
N ASP A 496 12.63 -5.29 -7.02
CA ASP A 496 13.29 -5.13 -5.73
C ASP A 496 12.56 -5.97 -4.66
N HIS A 497 13.32 -6.89 -4.05
CA HIS A 497 12.83 -7.86 -3.07
C HIS A 497 13.10 -7.46 -1.62
N ASN A 498 13.68 -6.27 -1.38
CA ASN A 498 13.91 -5.78 -0.03
C ASN A 498 12.58 -5.57 0.69
N PHE A 499 12.56 -5.91 1.99
CA PHE A 499 11.37 -5.69 2.82
C PHE A 499 11.11 -4.20 3.01
N TYR A 500 9.94 -3.77 2.54
CA TYR A 500 9.41 -2.43 2.71
C TYR A 500 8.01 -2.46 3.30
N ASP A 501 7.63 -1.36 3.95
CA ASP A 501 6.22 -1.08 4.22
C ASP A 501 5.92 0.40 3.92
N THR A 502 4.68 0.84 4.09
CA THR A 502 4.30 2.26 3.92
C THR A 502 5.26 3.22 4.65
N THR A 503 5.82 2.83 5.80
CA THR A 503 6.75 3.67 6.57
C THR A 503 8.15 3.78 5.94
N SER A 504 8.49 2.94 4.96
CA SER A 504 9.69 3.08 4.13
C SER A 504 9.74 4.40 3.39
N ILE A 505 8.59 4.98 3.04
CA ILE A 505 8.47 6.32 2.45
C ILE A 505 8.93 7.39 3.45
N LEU A 506 8.50 7.28 4.71
CA LEU A 506 8.93 8.18 5.77
C LEU A 506 10.44 8.06 6.02
N ARG A 507 10.97 6.84 6.05
CA ARG A 507 12.41 6.59 6.20
C ARG A 507 13.22 7.22 5.08
N PHE A 508 12.75 7.08 3.83
CA PHE A 508 13.37 7.71 2.67
C PHE A 508 13.42 9.24 2.81
N ILE A 509 12.27 9.86 3.14
CA ILE A 509 12.18 11.32 3.33
C ILE A 509 13.08 11.78 4.48
N THR A 510 13.03 11.08 5.63
CA THR A 510 13.86 11.38 6.80
C THR A 510 15.35 11.34 6.47
N ARG A 511 15.80 10.26 5.81
CA ARG A 511 17.20 10.11 5.38
C ARG A 511 17.58 11.17 4.36
N ARG A 512 16.72 11.42 3.38
CA ARG A 512 17.01 12.39 2.32
C ARG A 512 17.18 13.79 2.88
N PHE A 513 16.32 14.24 3.80
CA PHE A 513 16.29 15.63 4.27
C PHE A 513 16.94 15.84 5.65
N ASP A 514 17.65 14.86 6.19
CA ASP A 514 18.27 14.90 7.53
C ASP A 514 17.27 15.33 8.60
N LEU A 515 16.11 14.68 8.60
CA LEU A 515 15.08 14.91 9.62
C LEU A 515 15.39 14.07 10.87
N PRO A 516 14.93 14.48 12.06
CA PRO A 516 14.91 13.58 13.20
C PRO A 516 13.99 12.37 12.91
N LEU A 517 14.23 11.26 13.62
CA LEU A 517 13.37 10.09 13.52
C LEU A 517 12.03 10.36 14.20
N LEU A 518 10.92 10.12 13.50
CA LEU A 518 9.57 10.21 14.09
C LEU A 518 9.41 9.21 15.24
N ASP A 519 8.69 9.59 16.30
CA ASP A 519 8.40 8.72 17.45
C ASP A 519 7.75 7.40 17.02
N GLY A 520 6.81 7.44 16.06
CA GLY A 520 6.19 6.22 15.52
C GLY A 520 7.20 5.27 14.88
N LEU A 521 8.15 5.80 14.09
CA LEU A 521 9.23 4.99 13.50
C LEU A 521 10.19 4.47 14.57
N ALA A 522 10.48 5.25 15.60
CA ALA A 522 11.34 4.84 16.70
C ALA A 522 10.74 3.65 17.47
N ARG A 523 9.45 3.74 17.83
CA ARG A 523 8.72 2.64 18.49
C ARG A 523 8.65 1.39 17.62
N ARG A 524 8.39 1.56 16.32
CA ARG A 524 8.42 0.43 15.36
C ARG A 524 9.79 -0.20 15.30
N ASN A 525 10.87 0.58 15.16
CA ASN A 525 12.24 0.05 15.16
C ASN A 525 12.54 -0.75 16.42
N GLN A 526 12.12 -0.24 17.59
CA GLN A 526 12.26 -0.95 18.86
C GLN A 526 11.49 -2.27 18.85
N ALA A 527 10.24 -2.30 18.42
CA ALA A 527 9.44 -3.53 18.35
C ALA A 527 10.04 -4.58 17.39
N PHE A 528 10.69 -4.15 16.31
CA PHE A 528 11.48 -5.05 15.45
C PHE A 528 12.75 -5.56 16.14
N ALA A 529 13.48 -4.68 16.82
CA ALA A 529 14.70 -5.04 17.53
C ALA A 529 14.46 -6.01 18.71
N GLU A 530 13.39 -5.82 19.47
CA GLU A 530 13.00 -6.67 20.62
C GLU A 530 12.78 -8.14 20.24
N ARG A 531 12.51 -8.41 18.95
CA ARG A 531 12.35 -9.76 18.40
C ARG A 531 13.50 -10.20 17.48
N GLY A 532 14.62 -9.48 17.48
CA GLY A 532 15.80 -9.79 16.68
C GLY A 532 15.63 -9.62 15.17
N ALA A 533 14.71 -8.76 14.73
CA ALA A 533 14.43 -8.51 13.33
C ALA A 533 14.85 -7.10 12.88
N GLN A 534 15.09 -6.95 11.58
CA GLN A 534 15.37 -5.64 10.98
C GLN A 534 14.07 -4.91 10.64
N PRO A 535 13.97 -3.59 10.90
CA PRO A 535 12.84 -2.79 10.45
C PRO A 535 12.79 -2.71 8.91
N PRO A 536 11.67 -2.25 8.33
CA PRO A 536 11.57 -2.00 6.89
C PRO A 536 12.69 -1.09 6.38
N GLY A 537 13.14 -1.32 5.15
CA GLY A 537 14.14 -0.49 4.47
C GLY A 537 13.61 0.90 4.11
N ASP A 538 14.41 1.68 3.39
CA ASP A 538 14.15 3.10 3.08
C ASP A 538 14.06 3.40 1.57
N LEU A 539 13.70 2.40 0.75
CA LEU A 539 13.59 2.48 -0.72
C LEU A 539 14.88 2.82 -1.48
N THR A 540 16.00 3.05 -0.80
CA THR A 540 17.25 3.41 -1.50
C THR A 540 17.83 2.26 -2.30
N ALA A 541 17.48 1.01 -2.00
CA ALA A 541 17.92 -0.14 -2.78
C ALA A 541 17.27 -0.20 -4.18
N ALA A 542 16.15 0.50 -4.40
CA ALA A 542 15.54 0.66 -5.72
C ALA A 542 16.27 1.70 -6.59
N LEU A 543 17.23 2.44 -6.03
CA LEU A 543 17.93 3.53 -6.72
C LEU A 543 19.36 3.14 -7.09
N ALA A 544 19.86 3.73 -8.18
CA ALA A 544 21.22 3.63 -8.67
C ALA A 544 21.72 5.00 -9.14
N PHE A 545 22.62 5.61 -8.37
CA PHE A 545 23.29 6.86 -8.73
C PHE A 545 24.58 6.54 -9.49
N ARG A 546 24.67 7.06 -10.72
CA ARG A 546 25.85 6.88 -11.58
C ARG A 546 27.06 7.68 -11.12
#